data_AF-A0A9D7TIJ7-F1
#
_entry.id   AF-A0A9D7TIJ7-F1
#
_cell.length_a   1.000
_cell.length_b   1.000
_cell.length_c   1.000
_cell.angle_alpha   90.00
_cell.angle_beta   90.00
_cell.angle_gamma   90.00
#
_symmetry.space_group_name_H-M   'P 1'
#
loop_
_entity.id
_entity.type
_entity.pdbx_description
1 polymer ?
#
loop_
_entity_poly.entity_id
_entity_poly.type
_entity_poly.pdbx_seq_one_letter_code
_entity_poly.pdbx_strand_id
1 'polypeptide(L)' 'MSIESIFSALTAQAANVAPFGAKLKFVLGDDVILIDGTGESNVVSNDDVEAACTITTDHETFYS' A
#
# COMPACT_ATOMS: atom_id res chain seq x y z
N MET A 1 13.48 3.63 8.22
CA MET A 1 13.37 2.22 7.77
C MET A 1 13.51 2.20 6.25
N SER A 2 13.69 1.05 5.59
CA SER A 2 13.69 0.97 4.12
C SER A 2 12.27 0.83 3.56
N ILE A 3 12.05 1.20 2.30
CA ILE A 3 10.76 0.99 1.62
C ILE A 3 10.35 -0.50 1.60
N GLU A 4 11.33 -1.40 1.48
CA GLU A 4 11.13 -2.85 1.56
C GLU A 4 10.52 -3.29 2.90
N SER A 5 10.92 -2.62 3.99
CA SER A 5 10.37 -2.91 5.33
C SER A 5 8.91 -2.48 5.43
N ILE A 6 8.54 -1.33 4.82
CA ILE A 6 7.15 -0.88 4.71
C ILE A 6 6.35 -1.89 3.90
N PHE A 7 6.85 -2.25 2.71
CA PHE A 7 6.18 -3.17 1.82
C PHE A 7 5.89 -4.50 2.51
N SER A 8 6.86 -5.05 3.23
CA SER A 8 6.70 -6.27 4.01
C SER A 8 5.65 -6.13 5.12
N ALA A 9 5.67 -5.02 5.87
CA ALA A 9 4.70 -4.75 6.93
C ALA A 9 3.27 -4.54 6.40
N LEU A 10 3.13 -3.84 5.27
CA LEU A 10 1.85 -3.66 4.58
C LEU A 10 1.33 -4.98 4.01
N THR A 11 2.20 -5.80 3.41
CA THR A 11 1.85 -7.14 2.91
C THR A 11 1.36 -8.03 4.05
N ALA A 12 2.05 -8.03 5.19
CA ALA A 12 1.66 -8.80 6.36
C ALA A 12 0.31 -8.31 6.93
N GLN A 13 0.07 -7.00 7.00
CA GLN A 13 -1.23 -6.47 7.42
C GLN A 13 -2.34 -6.78 6.41
N ALA A 14 -2.09 -6.56 5.13
CA ALA A 14 -3.02 -6.84 4.05
C ALA A 14 -3.51 -8.30 4.06
N ALA A 15 -2.60 -9.25 4.35
CA ALA A 15 -2.94 -10.67 4.49
C ALA A 15 -3.81 -10.99 5.71
N ASN A 16 -3.78 -10.17 6.76
CA ASN A 16 -4.55 -10.38 7.99
C ASN A 16 -5.89 -9.60 8.01
N VAL A 17 -6.09 -8.70 7.07
CA VAL A 17 -7.29 -7.86 6.96
C VAL A 17 -8.17 -8.40 5.84
N ALA A 18 -9.49 -8.40 6.03
CA ALA A 18 -10.41 -8.77 4.97
C ALA A 18 -10.27 -7.81 3.77
N PRO A 19 -10.49 -8.27 2.53
CA PRO A 19 -10.48 -7.40 1.36
C PRO A 19 -11.46 -6.24 1.52
N PHE A 20 -10.96 -5.01 1.36
CA PHE A 20 -11.74 -3.78 1.56
C PHE A 20 -12.66 -3.44 0.37
N GLY A 21 -12.66 -4.27 -0.69
CA GLY A 21 -13.47 -4.08 -1.89
C GLY A 21 -13.01 -2.92 -2.77
N ALA A 22 -11.83 -2.36 -2.51
CA ALA A 22 -11.31 -1.19 -3.20
C ALA A 22 -9.78 -1.25 -3.34
N LYS A 23 -9.24 -0.40 -4.21
CA LYS A 23 -7.80 -0.18 -4.37
C LYS A 23 -7.36 0.97 -3.46
N LEU A 24 -6.29 0.77 -2.69
CA LEU A 24 -5.65 1.78 -1.86
C LEU A 24 -4.21 1.98 -2.35
N LYS A 25 -3.83 3.22 -2.67
CA LYS A 25 -2.48 3.55 -3.14
C LYS A 25 -1.76 4.41 -2.12
N PHE A 26 -0.51 4.06 -1.83
CA PHE A 26 0.43 4.86 -1.07
C PHE A 26 1.51 5.37 -2.02
N VAL A 27 1.69 6.69 -2.04
CA VAL A 27 2.77 7.36 -2.76
C VAL A 27 3.71 7.91 -1.69
N LEU A 28 4.90 7.32 -1.61
CA LEU A 28 5.96 7.64 -0.66
C LEU A 28 7.11 8.27 -1.43
N GLY A 29 7.08 9.59 -1.61
CA GLY A 29 8.04 10.27 -2.49
C GLY A 29 7.99 9.73 -3.93
N ASP A 30 9.05 9.03 -4.35
CA ASP A 30 9.16 8.40 -5.68
C ASP A 30 8.68 6.93 -5.68
N ASP A 31 8.47 6.33 -4.51
CA ASP A 31 8.01 4.95 -4.37
C ASP A 31 6.48 4.87 -4.34
N VAL A 32 5.93 3.86 -5.00
CA VAL A 32 4.48 3.60 -5.02
C VAL A 32 4.21 2.19 -4.49
N ILE A 33 3.21 2.10 -3.62
CA ILE A 33 2.67 0.83 -3.10
C ILE A 33 1.16 0.84 -3.32
N LEU A 34 0.67 -0.15 -4.05
CA LEU A 34 -0.76 -0.38 -4.26
C LEU A 34 -1.20 -1.58 -3.43
N ILE A 35 -2.37 -1.46 -2.81
CA ILE A 35 -3.08 -2.57 -2.18
C ILE A 35 -4.41 -2.75 -2.89
N ASP A 36 -4.53 -3.84 -3.65
CA ASP A 36 -5.77 -4.22 -4.34
C ASP A 36 -6.57 -5.18 -3.46
N GLY A 37 -7.63 -4.65 -2.83
CA GLY A 37 -8.61 -5.43 -2.07
C GLY A 37 -9.91 -5.67 -2.83
N THR A 38 -9.94 -5.48 -4.15
CA THR A 38 -11.17 -5.69 -4.96
C THR A 38 -11.47 -7.16 -5.23
N GLY A 39 -10.48 -8.04 -5.04
CA GLY A 39 -10.61 -9.48 -5.20
C GLY A 39 -10.98 -10.22 -3.90
N GLU A 40 -10.66 -11.52 -3.87
CA GLU A 40 -10.89 -12.38 -2.70
C GLU A 40 -9.90 -12.13 -1.55
N SER A 41 -8.80 -11.46 -1.82
CA SER A 41 -7.75 -11.11 -0.85
C SER A 41 -7.12 -9.77 -1.20
N ASN A 42 -6.41 -9.17 -0.22
CA ASN A 42 -5.62 -7.98 -0.45
C ASN A 42 -4.28 -8.36 -1.08
N VAL A 43 -4.01 -7.81 -2.26
CA VAL A 43 -2.75 -8.01 -2.99
C VAL A 43 -1.95 -6.72 -2.94
N VAL A 44 -0.70 -6.79 -2.46
CA VAL A 44 0.20 -5.63 -2.45
C VAL A 44 1.11 -5.69 -3.67
N SER A 45 1.18 -4.60 -4.43
CA SER A 45 2.05 -4.44 -5.61
C SER A 45 2.68 -3.05 -5.65
N ASN A 46 3.56 -2.80 -6.61
CA ASN A 46 4.16 -1.48 -6.86
C ASN A 46 3.54 -0.81 -8.10
N ASP A 47 2.30 -1.17 -8.43
CA ASP A 47 1.63 -0.64 -9.62
C ASP A 47 1.14 0.79 -9.37
N ASP A 48 1.54 1.73 -10.23
CA ASP A 48 1.00 3.08 -10.23
C ASP A 48 -0.25 3.18 -11.11
N VAL A 49 -1.36 2.68 -10.57
CA VAL A 49 -2.67 2.75 -11.20
C VAL A 49 -3.64 3.60 -10.37
N GLU A 50 -4.83 3.80 -10.92
CA GLU A 50 -5.89 4.52 -10.22
C GLU A 50 -6.41 3.69 -9.03
N ALA A 51 -6.49 4.34 -7.87
CA ALA A 51 -6.97 3.76 -6.64
C ALA A 51 -8.11 4.62 -6.08
N ALA A 52 -9.06 3.99 -5.40
CA ALA A 52 -10.20 4.68 -4.79
C ALA A 52 -9.75 5.66 -3.70
N CYS A 53 -8.64 5.36 -3.05
CA CYS A 53 -7.97 6.23 -2.10
C CYS A 53 -6.48 6.26 -2.39
N THR A 54 -5.91 7.46 -2.48
CA THR A 54 -4.47 7.67 -2.64
C THR A 54 -3.97 8.47 -1.44
N ILE A 55 -3.03 7.91 -0.70
CA ILE A 55 -2.34 8.55 0.41
C ILE A 55 -0.95 8.95 -0.08
N THR A 56 -0.71 10.26 -0.15
CA THR A 56 0.60 10.80 -0.52
C THR A 56 1.27 11.34 0.72
N THR A 57 2.47 10.85 1.01
CA THR A 57 3.32 11.33 2.10
C THR A 57 4.78 11.16 1.69
N ASP A 58 5.70 11.76 2.41
CA ASP A 58 7.13 11.46 2.27
C ASP A 58 7.52 10.30 3.19
N HIS A 59 8.69 9.72 2.90
CA HIS A 59 9.27 8.66 3.72
C HIS A 59 9.50 9.12 5.16
N GLU A 60 10.00 10.35 5.36
CA GLU A 60 10.33 10.86 6.70
C GLU A 60 9.09 10.90 7.61
N THR A 61 7.97 11.38 7.11
CA THR A 61 6.68 11.50 7.82
C THR A 61 6.03 10.15 8.03
N PHE A 62 6.16 9.22 7.08
CA PHE A 62 5.64 7.86 7.27
C PHE A 62 6.44 7.08 8.33
N TYR A 63 7.72 7.41 8.52
CA TYR A 63 8.60 6.79 9.50
C TYR A 63 8.64 7.47 10.87
N SER A 64 8.29 8.76 10.95
CA SER A 64 8.35 9.56 12.18
C SER A 64 7.32 9.13 13.22
#